data_AF-A0A7S0MDG3-F1
#
_entry.id   AF-A0A7S0MDG3-F1
#
_cell.length_a   1.000
_cell.length_b   1.000
_cell.length_c   1.000
_cell.angle_alpha   90.00
_cell.angle_beta   90.00
_cell.angle_gamma   90.00
#
_symmetry.space_group_name_H-M   'P 1'
#
loop_
_entity.id
_entity.type
_entity.pdbx_description
1 polymer ?
#
loop_
_entity_poly.entity_id
_entity_poly.type
_entity_poly.pdbx_seq_one_letter_code
_entity_poly.pdbx_strand_id
1 'polypeptide(L)'
;DDPDPARHPTIWAVRRLLVALCESAAGGATGRVGFFVDLHAHATKRGAFCYANALPHYAQQVENMLLARLLSLNCAHFDFGGCVFSEKDMEAKDSRGQSKEGSSRVGVYRATGLVHCLTVEVNYNGGKSAGQRPPHHTTDGRASPPDAVRGVGGPPKFTDATFREVGK
;
A
#
# COMPACT_ATOMS: atom_id res chain seq x y z
N ASP A 1 -17.93 2.54 10.39
CA ASP A 1 -17.27 1.63 9.43
C ASP A 1 -18.22 0.63 8.78
N ASP A 2 -19.39 1.07 8.30
CA ASP A 2 -20.30 0.24 7.51
C ASP A 2 -20.75 1.06 6.29
N PRO A 3 -20.23 0.77 5.09
CA PRO A 3 -20.54 1.56 3.90
C PRO A 3 -22.02 1.42 3.55
N ASP A 4 -22.72 2.54 3.40
CA ASP A 4 -24.10 2.57 2.93
C ASP A 4 -24.16 2.19 1.43
N PRO A 5 -24.99 1.22 1.01
CA PRO A 5 -25.06 0.80 -0.39
C PRO A 5 -25.61 1.85 -1.35
N ALA A 6 -26.41 2.81 -0.87
CA ALA A 6 -26.91 3.93 -1.67
C ALA A 6 -25.89 5.07 -1.76
N ARG A 7 -25.15 5.34 -0.69
CA ARG A 7 -24.18 6.47 -0.64
C ARG A 7 -22.76 6.08 -1.05
N HIS A 8 -22.37 4.83 -0.80
CA HIS A 8 -21.03 4.29 -1.03
C HIS A 8 -21.09 2.94 -1.78
N PRO A 9 -21.79 2.85 -2.94
CA PRO A 9 -22.09 1.57 -3.60
C PRO A 9 -20.84 0.75 -3.95
N THR A 10 -19.77 1.42 -4.39
CA THR A 10 -18.51 0.76 -4.76
C THR A 10 -17.78 0.17 -3.56
N ILE A 11 -17.65 0.94 -2.47
CA ILE A 11 -17.00 0.50 -1.23
C ILE A 11 -17.78 -0.66 -0.61
N TRP A 12 -19.11 -0.55 -0.60
CA TRP A 12 -19.98 -1.62 -0.10
C TRP A 12 -19.83 -2.91 -0.92
N ALA A 13 -19.87 -2.81 -2.26
CA ALA A 13 -19.75 -3.97 -3.13
C ALA A 13 -18.37 -4.65 -3.00
N VAL A 14 -17.29 -3.87 -2.98
CA VAL A 14 -15.91 -4.39 -2.81
C VAL A 14 -15.76 -5.08 -1.46
N ARG A 15 -16.24 -4.47 -0.36
CA ARG A 15 -16.20 -5.09 0.96
C ARG A 15 -16.92 -6.43 0.98
N ARG A 16 -18.13 -6.51 0.41
CA ARG A 16 -18.90 -7.77 0.35
C ARG A 16 -18.20 -8.84 -0.46
N LEU A 17 -17.60 -8.48 -1.60
CA LEU A 17 -16.83 -9.41 -2.42
C LEU A 17 -15.61 -9.95 -1.66
N LEU A 18 -14.84 -9.07 -0.99
CA LEU A 18 -13.67 -9.47 -0.22
C LEU A 18 -14.04 -10.43 0.91
N VAL A 19 -15.10 -10.14 1.67
CA VAL A 19 -15.60 -11.03 2.73
C VAL A 19 -15.94 -12.41 2.15
N ALA A 20 -16.73 -12.45 1.07
CA ALA A 20 -17.08 -13.72 0.43
C ALA A 20 -15.86 -14.50 -0.08
N LEU A 21 -14.86 -13.82 -0.67
CA LEU A 21 -13.65 -14.47 -1.17
C LEU A 21 -12.74 -14.96 -0.03
N CYS A 22 -12.69 -14.26 1.10
CA CYS A 22 -11.95 -14.68 2.28
C CYS A 22 -12.64 -15.85 3.01
N GLU A 23 -13.97 -15.86 3.09
CA GLU A 23 -14.76 -16.92 3.73
C GLU A 23 -14.88 -18.20 2.87
N SER A 24 -14.87 -18.07 1.54
CA SER A 24 -15.08 -19.20 0.61
C SER A 24 -13.94 -20.24 0.54
N ALA A 25 -12.92 -20.15 1.41
CA ALA A 25 -11.94 -21.23 1.53
C ALA A 25 -12.54 -22.44 2.27
N ALA A 26 -13.16 -23.32 1.50
CA ALA A 26 -13.56 -24.63 1.99
C ALA A 26 -12.33 -25.41 2.48
N GLY A 27 -12.33 -25.86 3.75
CA GLY A 27 -11.38 -26.86 4.25
C GLY A 27 -10.14 -26.34 5.00
N GLY A 28 -10.19 -25.16 5.63
CA GLY A 28 -9.10 -24.71 6.53
C GLY A 28 -7.87 -24.12 5.82
N ALA A 29 -7.96 -23.90 4.51
CA ALA A 29 -6.99 -23.11 3.76
C ALA A 29 -7.20 -21.61 4.00
N THR A 30 -6.16 -20.81 3.81
CA THR A 30 -6.26 -19.36 3.75
C THR A 30 -7.24 -18.95 2.63
N GLY A 31 -8.04 -17.91 2.89
CA GLY A 31 -9.03 -17.37 1.93
C GLY A 31 -8.47 -17.19 0.51
N ARG A 32 -9.34 -17.09 -0.51
CA ARG A 32 -8.89 -16.89 -1.91
C ARG A 32 -8.13 -15.59 -2.14
N VAL A 33 -8.08 -14.70 -1.14
CA VAL A 33 -7.38 -13.42 -1.15
C VAL A 33 -6.19 -13.50 -0.18
N GLY A 34 -4.97 -13.32 -0.70
CA GLY A 34 -3.76 -13.22 0.12
C GLY A 34 -3.37 -11.79 0.48
N PHE A 35 -3.77 -10.80 -0.33
CA PHE A 35 -3.35 -9.40 -0.19
C PHE A 35 -4.49 -8.47 -0.60
N PHE A 36 -4.68 -7.40 0.18
CA PHE A 36 -5.47 -6.24 -0.18
C PHE A 36 -4.55 -5.02 -0.18
N VAL A 37 -4.42 -4.37 -1.35
CA VAL A 37 -3.53 -3.23 -1.54
C VAL A 37 -4.34 -2.06 -2.09
N ASP A 38 -4.48 -1.02 -1.27
CA ASP A 38 -5.09 0.25 -1.64
C ASP A 38 -4.00 1.24 -2.08
N LEU A 39 -4.10 1.73 -3.31
CA LEU A 39 -3.05 2.53 -3.95
C LEU A 39 -3.41 4.01 -3.92
N HIS A 40 -2.55 4.82 -3.32
CA HIS A 40 -2.70 6.25 -3.15
C HIS A 40 -1.49 7.01 -3.64
N ALA A 41 -1.72 8.29 -3.93
CA ALA A 41 -0.68 9.23 -4.31
C ALA A 41 -0.49 10.29 -3.21
N HIS A 42 0.77 10.54 -2.87
CA HIS A 42 1.14 11.38 -1.74
C HIS A 42 1.85 12.66 -2.19
N ALA A 43 1.41 13.82 -1.71
CA ALA A 43 1.95 15.11 -2.16
C ALA A 43 3.32 15.46 -1.57
N THR A 44 3.52 15.21 -0.28
CA THR A 44 4.63 15.80 0.49
C THR A 44 5.84 14.88 0.68
N LYS A 45 5.61 13.66 1.14
CA LYS A 45 6.66 12.67 1.38
C LYS A 45 7.14 12.06 0.07
N ARG A 46 8.46 12.12 -0.16
CA ARG A 46 9.14 11.54 -1.33
C ARG A 46 9.21 10.02 -1.22
N GLY A 47 9.16 9.34 -2.36
CA GLY A 47 9.24 7.87 -2.45
C GLY A 47 7.88 7.20 -2.31
N ALA A 48 7.92 5.89 -2.14
CA ALA A 48 6.79 5.04 -1.83
C ALA A 48 6.91 4.53 -0.39
N PHE A 49 5.82 4.41 0.33
CA PHE A 49 5.77 3.82 1.67
C PHE A 49 4.36 3.28 1.90
N CYS A 50 4.15 2.51 2.98
CA CYS A 50 2.82 2.01 3.29
C CYS A 50 2.36 2.31 4.70
N TYR A 51 1.05 2.49 4.85
CA TYR A 51 0.36 2.30 6.11
C TYR A 51 -0.19 0.87 6.15
N ALA A 52 0.14 0.13 7.18
CA ALA A 52 -0.35 -1.22 7.44
C ALA A 52 -0.96 -1.29 8.83
N ASN A 53 -1.71 -2.36 9.11
CA ASN A 53 -2.33 -2.54 10.42
C ASN A 53 -1.31 -3.00 11.47
N ALA A 54 -1.49 -2.53 12.70
CA ALA A 54 -0.94 -3.17 13.88
C ALA A 54 -1.78 -4.42 14.16
N LEU A 55 -1.12 -5.58 14.16
CA LEU A 55 -1.75 -6.87 14.37
C LEU A 55 -1.43 -7.37 15.79
N PRO A 56 -2.41 -7.93 16.51
CA PRO A 56 -2.22 -8.36 17.90
C PRO A 56 -1.33 -9.61 18.01
N HIS A 57 -1.28 -10.45 16.97
CA HIS A 57 -0.45 -11.64 16.94
C HIS A 57 0.94 -11.34 16.37
N TYR A 58 1.97 -11.60 17.18
CA TYR A 58 3.37 -11.32 16.83
C TYR A 58 3.79 -11.91 15.49
N ALA A 59 3.47 -13.18 15.22
CA ALA A 59 3.85 -13.83 13.96
C ALA A 59 3.25 -13.11 12.73
N GLN A 60 1.97 -12.75 12.79
CA GLN A 60 1.29 -12.02 11.72
C GLN A 60 1.86 -10.60 11.57
N GLN A 61 2.20 -9.94 12.68
CA GLN A 61 2.84 -8.62 12.64
C GLN A 61 4.21 -8.67 11.96
N VAL A 62 5.00 -9.71 12.24
CA VAL A 62 6.28 -9.95 11.58
C VAL A 62 6.08 -10.19 10.09
N GLU A 63 5.11 -11.02 9.68
CA GLU A 63 4.79 -11.24 8.27
C GLU A 63 4.37 -9.94 7.57
N ASN A 64 3.55 -9.12 8.23
CA ASN A 64 3.09 -7.85 7.69
C ASN A 64 4.25 -6.86 7.46
N MET A 65 5.19 -6.78 8.41
CA MET A 65 6.40 -5.96 8.28
C MET A 65 7.38 -6.54 7.25
N LEU A 66 7.50 -7.87 7.16
CA LEU A 66 8.36 -8.55 6.21
C LEU A 66 7.97 -8.23 4.77
N LEU A 67 6.67 -8.19 4.46
CA LEU A 67 6.19 -7.78 3.15
C LEU A 67 6.72 -6.39 2.74
N ALA A 68 6.59 -5.40 3.63
CA ALA A 68 7.11 -4.05 3.38
C ALA A 68 8.65 -4.03 3.26
N ARG A 69 9.34 -4.90 4.00
CA ARG A 69 10.80 -5.06 3.87
C ARG A 69 11.18 -5.64 2.51
N LEU A 70 10.47 -6.66 2.04
CA LEU A 70 10.68 -7.24 0.71
C LEU A 70 10.40 -6.23 -0.40
N LEU A 71 9.35 -5.40 -0.26
CA LEU A 71 9.08 -4.28 -1.17
C LEU A 71 10.28 -3.31 -1.25
N SER A 72 10.89 -2.96 -0.12
CA SER A 72 12.08 -2.10 -0.10
C SER A 72 13.33 -2.71 -0.74
N LEU A 73 13.47 -4.04 -0.73
CA LEU A 73 14.58 -4.73 -1.39
C LEU A 73 14.40 -4.80 -2.91
N ASN A 74 13.15 -4.82 -3.37
CA ASN A 74 12.82 -4.96 -4.79
C ASN A 74 12.54 -3.62 -5.49
N CYS A 75 12.23 -2.56 -4.74
CA CYS A 75 11.93 -1.25 -5.27
C CYS A 75 12.86 -0.18 -4.65
N ALA A 76 13.73 0.40 -5.48
CA ALA A 76 14.65 1.46 -5.06
C ALA A 76 13.95 2.73 -4.56
N HIS A 77 12.64 2.87 -4.77
CA HIS A 77 11.86 4.02 -4.31
C HIS A 77 11.00 3.73 -3.09
N PHE A 78 10.97 2.49 -2.59
CA PHE A 78 10.17 2.11 -1.44
C PHE A 78 10.94 2.29 -0.13
N ASP A 79 10.49 3.25 0.69
CA ASP A 79 11.07 3.64 1.97
C ASP A 79 10.43 2.85 3.12
N PHE A 80 11.07 1.74 3.48
CA PHE A 80 10.65 0.94 4.64
C PHE A 80 10.64 1.75 5.94
N GLY A 81 11.61 2.64 6.15
CA GLY A 81 11.67 3.49 7.34
C GLY A 81 10.52 4.50 7.40
N GLY A 82 9.91 4.78 6.26
CA GLY A 82 8.71 5.58 6.14
C GLY A 82 7.40 4.83 6.38
N CYS A 83 7.40 3.50 6.50
CA CYS A 83 6.19 2.72 6.68
C CYS A 83 5.69 2.80 8.12
N VAL A 84 4.37 2.65 8.32
CA VAL A 84 3.73 2.76 9.63
C VAL A 84 2.88 1.52 9.91
N PHE A 85 3.06 0.94 11.09
CA PHE A 85 2.42 -0.31 11.53
C PHE A 85 1.86 -0.20 12.96
N SER A 86 1.51 1.01 13.42
CA SER A 86 1.12 1.25 14.81
C SER A 86 -0.39 1.37 14.99
N GLU A 87 -0.87 0.89 16.12
CA GLU A 87 -2.29 0.99 16.52
C GLU A 87 -2.71 2.45 16.66
N LYS A 88 -1.82 3.28 17.24
CA LYS A 88 -2.00 4.73 17.30
C LYS A 88 -2.30 5.35 15.93
N ASP A 89 -1.68 4.87 14.85
CA ASP A 89 -1.99 5.37 13.51
C ASP A 89 -3.35 4.86 13.00
N MET A 90 -3.73 3.61 13.31
CA MET A 90 -5.04 3.08 12.95
C MET A 90 -6.19 3.88 13.57
N GLU A 91 -6.00 4.37 14.79
CA GLU A 91 -7.00 5.12 15.56
C GLU A 91 -6.88 6.65 15.39
N ALA A 92 -5.85 7.12 14.68
CA ALA A 92 -5.62 8.55 14.53
C ALA A 92 -6.77 9.22 13.77
N LYS A 93 -7.15 10.40 14.23
CA LYS A 93 -8.14 11.27 13.59
C LYS A 93 -7.45 12.39 12.81
N ASP A 94 -7.99 12.73 11.66
CA ASP A 94 -7.54 13.88 10.89
C ASP A 94 -8.04 15.21 11.50
N SER A 95 -7.64 16.34 10.91
CA SER A 95 -8.06 17.68 11.35
C SER A 95 -9.56 17.94 11.21
N ARG A 96 -10.28 17.10 10.45
CA ARG A 96 -11.73 17.14 10.27
C ARG A 96 -12.46 16.15 11.19
N GLY A 97 -11.73 15.46 12.05
CA GLY A 97 -12.25 14.48 13.01
C GLY A 97 -12.53 13.10 12.41
N GLN A 98 -12.19 12.85 11.15
CA GLN A 98 -12.36 11.54 10.52
C GLN A 98 -11.29 10.58 11.04
N SER A 99 -11.74 9.44 11.57
CA SER A 99 -10.87 8.37 12.09
C SER A 99 -10.30 7.54 10.94
N LYS A 100 -9.03 7.17 11.05
CA LYS A 100 -8.39 6.16 10.19
C LYS A 100 -8.95 4.76 10.38
N GLU A 101 -9.78 4.52 11.39
CA GLU A 101 -10.56 3.28 11.50
C GLU A 101 -11.48 3.04 10.30
N GLY A 102 -11.94 4.13 9.67
CA GLY A 102 -12.72 4.09 8.44
C GLY A 102 -11.88 3.91 7.17
N SER A 103 -10.55 3.81 7.28
CA SER A 103 -9.70 3.53 6.12
C SER A 103 -9.92 2.11 5.58
N SER A 104 -9.72 1.94 4.28
CA SER A 104 -9.90 0.66 3.59
C SER A 104 -9.09 -0.48 4.24
N ARG A 105 -7.81 -0.25 4.56
CA ARG A 105 -6.93 -1.25 5.19
C ARG A 105 -7.43 -1.71 6.56
N VAL A 106 -8.00 -0.80 7.37
CA VAL A 106 -8.49 -1.13 8.72
C VAL A 106 -9.84 -1.83 8.62
N GLY A 107 -10.75 -1.29 7.79
CA GLY A 107 -12.07 -1.87 7.57
C GLY A 107 -12.03 -3.28 6.97
N VAL A 108 -11.17 -3.52 5.96
CA VAL A 108 -11.01 -4.85 5.35
C VAL A 108 -10.43 -5.85 6.34
N TYR A 109 -9.39 -5.47 7.11
CA TYR A 109 -8.84 -6.35 8.15
C TYR A 109 -9.87 -6.69 9.22
N ARG A 110 -10.60 -5.70 9.74
CA ARG A 110 -11.67 -5.93 10.72
C ARG A 110 -12.77 -6.85 10.19
N ALA A 111 -13.08 -6.78 8.90
CA ALA A 111 -14.12 -7.58 8.28
C ALA A 111 -13.68 -9.01 7.88
N THR A 112 -12.38 -9.24 7.69
CA THR A 112 -11.90 -10.50 7.05
C THR A 112 -10.79 -11.21 7.80
N GLY A 113 -10.11 -10.54 8.74
CA GLY A 113 -8.90 -11.04 9.38
C GLY A 113 -7.66 -11.09 8.46
N LEU A 114 -7.74 -10.56 7.25
CA LEU A 114 -6.65 -10.60 6.27
C LEU A 114 -5.41 -9.84 6.77
N VAL A 115 -4.29 -10.56 6.95
CA VAL A 115 -3.02 -10.01 7.48
C VAL A 115 -2.49 -8.86 6.61
N HIS A 116 -2.40 -9.09 5.30
CA HIS A 116 -1.82 -8.14 4.37
C HIS A 116 -2.85 -7.16 3.81
N CYS A 117 -3.26 -6.21 4.65
CA CYS A 117 -4.04 -5.04 4.25
C CYS A 117 -3.16 -3.80 4.30
N LEU A 118 -2.80 -3.27 3.14
CA LEU A 118 -1.87 -2.14 2.99
C LEU A 118 -2.52 -0.98 2.26
N THR A 119 -2.24 0.24 2.71
CA THR A 119 -2.37 1.44 1.89
C THR A 119 -0.96 1.82 1.44
N VAL A 120 -0.68 1.77 0.13
CA VAL A 120 0.60 2.20 -0.44
C VAL A 120 0.46 3.62 -0.94
N GLU A 121 1.32 4.49 -0.44
CA GLU A 121 1.39 5.91 -0.78
C GLU A 121 2.61 6.15 -1.66
N VAL A 122 2.42 6.75 -2.83
CA VAL A 122 3.52 7.04 -3.77
C VAL A 122 3.58 8.52 -4.11
N ASN A 123 4.77 9.12 -4.03
CA ASN A 123 4.93 10.54 -4.33
C ASN A 123 4.58 10.89 -5.79
N TYR A 124 3.86 12.00 -6.01
CA TYR A 124 3.53 12.51 -7.35
C TYR A 124 4.75 12.89 -8.22
N ASN A 125 5.86 13.29 -7.59
CA ASN A 125 7.00 13.91 -8.27
C ASN A 125 8.22 12.98 -8.31
N GLY A 126 8.64 12.42 -7.18
CA GLY A 126 9.81 11.53 -7.18
C GLY A 126 10.20 10.89 -5.85
N GLY A 127 11.06 9.88 -5.97
CA GLY A 127 11.58 9.10 -4.86
C GLY A 127 12.91 9.58 -4.30
N LYS A 128 13.22 9.13 -3.08
CA LYS A 128 14.63 8.90 -2.69
C LYS A 128 15.03 7.54 -3.26
N SER A 129 16.30 7.35 -3.62
CA SER A 129 16.81 6.00 -3.90
C SER A 129 17.22 5.37 -2.57
N ALA A 130 16.45 4.39 -2.11
CA ALA A 130 16.76 3.55 -0.97
C ALA A 130 17.64 2.38 -1.42
N GLY A 131 18.97 2.56 -1.39
CA GLY A 131 19.95 1.47 -1.53
C GLY A 131 20.19 0.92 -2.95
N GLN A 132 21.19 0.03 -3.04
CA GLN A 132 21.48 -0.78 -4.23
C GLN A 132 20.52 -1.97 -4.28
N ARG A 133 19.86 -2.17 -5.41
CA ARG A 133 19.05 -3.37 -5.65
C ARG A 133 19.99 -4.58 -5.79
N PRO A 134 19.68 -5.71 -5.14
CA PRO A 134 20.44 -6.94 -5.39
C PRO A 134 20.32 -7.31 -6.89
N PRO A 135 21.39 -7.86 -7.49
CA PRO A 135 21.36 -8.30 -8.88
C PRO A 135 20.27 -9.35 -9.07
N HIS A 136 19.53 -9.27 -10.17
CA HIS A 136 18.53 -10.28 -10.52
C HIS A 136 19.22 -11.63 -10.79
N HIS A 137 18.71 -12.70 -10.19
CA HIS A 137 19.23 -14.06 -10.40
C HIS A 137 18.82 -14.67 -11.75
N THR A 138 17.84 -14.09 -12.44
CA THR A 138 17.32 -14.57 -13.73
C THR A 138 17.61 -13.58 -14.85
N THR A 139 17.79 -14.10 -16.07
CA THR A 139 18.14 -13.35 -17.29
C THR A 139 17.02 -12.45 -17.80
N ASP A 140 15.79 -12.64 -17.34
CA ASP A 140 14.63 -11.77 -17.65
C ASP A 140 14.54 -10.62 -16.65
N GLY A 141 15.64 -9.87 -16.57
CA GLY A 141 15.72 -8.70 -15.72
C GLY A 141 14.62 -7.70 -16.08
N ARG A 142 13.61 -7.61 -15.20
CA ARG A 142 13.24 -6.41 -14.41
C ARG A 142 11.80 -6.49 -13.90
N ALA A 143 11.62 -6.72 -12.59
CA ALA A 143 10.36 -6.37 -11.91
C ALA A 143 10.23 -4.83 -11.74
N SER A 144 11.29 -4.06 -12.03
CA SER A 144 11.30 -2.61 -11.94
C SER A 144 12.24 -2.03 -13.01
N PRO A 145 11.92 -0.88 -13.60
CA PRO A 145 12.71 -0.27 -14.67
C PRO A 145 14.22 -0.22 -14.35
N PRO A 146 15.07 -0.23 -15.38
CA PRO A 146 16.50 -0.07 -15.18
C PRO A 146 16.81 1.16 -14.35
N ASP A 147 17.91 1.12 -13.58
CA ASP A 147 18.52 2.34 -13.02
C ASP A 147 19.01 3.31 -14.13
N ALA A 148 18.74 3.01 -15.41
CA ALA A 148 19.06 3.81 -16.58
C ALA A 148 18.18 5.05 -16.70
N VAL A 149 18.24 5.92 -15.69
CA VAL A 149 18.08 7.38 -15.81
C VAL A 149 18.92 8.05 -14.69
N ARG A 150 20.20 7.66 -14.56
CA ARG A 150 21.15 8.35 -13.66
C ARG A 150 22.14 9.27 -14.40
N GLY A 151 21.94 9.48 -15.70
CA GLY A 151 22.69 10.43 -16.50
C GLY A 151 21.77 11.51 -17.06
N VAL A 152 22.10 12.77 -16.76
CA VAL A 152 21.47 14.01 -17.26
C VAL A 152 20.17 14.44 -16.54
N GLY A 153 20.34 15.09 -15.39
CA GLY A 153 19.28 15.80 -14.66
C GLY A 153 18.36 14.85 -13.88
N GLY A 154 18.00 15.20 -12.65
CA GLY A 154 16.93 14.49 -11.94
C GLY A 154 15.62 14.49 -12.75
N PRO A 155 14.59 13.74 -12.33
CA PRO A 155 13.28 13.80 -13.00
C PRO A 155 12.84 15.26 -13.16
N PRO A 156 12.25 15.63 -14.31
CA PRO A 156 11.81 17.00 -14.55
C PRO A 156 10.90 17.45 -13.41
N LYS A 157 11.05 18.71 -12.97
CA LYS A 157 10.20 19.23 -11.90
C LYS A 157 8.74 19.06 -12.30
N PHE A 158 7.94 18.51 -11.40
CA PHE A 158 6.49 18.50 -11.56
C PHE A 158 5.98 19.93 -11.73
N THR A 159 5.29 20.19 -12.85
CA THR A 159 4.72 21.50 -13.19
C THR A 159 3.21 21.41 -13.39
N ASP A 160 2.52 22.55 -13.41
CA ASP A 160 1.10 22.61 -13.77
C ASP A 160 0.83 22.03 -15.16
N ALA A 161 1.78 22.11 -16.09
CA ALA A 161 1.67 21.47 -17.40
C ALA A 161 1.63 19.95 -17.27
N THR A 162 2.55 19.37 -16.50
CA THR A 162 2.59 17.94 -16.19
C THR A 162 1.32 17.47 -15.48
N PHE A 163 0.78 18.26 -14.53
CA PHE A 163 -0.49 17.94 -13.87
C PHE A 163 -1.66 17.86 -14.85
N ARG A 164 -1.72 18.77 -15.84
CA ARG A 164 -2.80 18.82 -16.85
C ARG A 164 -2.75 17.69 -17.90
N GLU A 165 -1.68 16.90 -17.91
CA GLU A 165 -1.56 15.70 -18.76
C GLU A 165 -2.19 14.47 -18.09
N VAL A 166 -2.43 14.49 -16.77
CA VAL A 166 -3.04 13.36 -16.06
C VAL A 166 -4.48 13.13 -16.56
N GLY A 167 -4.74 11.94 -17.12
CA GLY A 167 -6.07 11.53 -17.57
C GLY A 167 -6.42 11.92 -19.02
N LYS A 168 -5.45 12.42 -19.80
CA LYS A 168 -5.52 12.44 -21.27
C LYS A 168 -4.91 11.17 -21.85
#